data_AF-A0A1Q5Q605-F1
#
_entry.id   AF-A0A1Q5Q605-F1
#
_cell.length_a   1.000
_cell.length_b   1.000
_cell.length_c   1.000
_cell.angle_alpha   90.00
_cell.angle_beta   90.00
_cell.angle_gamma   90.00
#
_symmetry.space_group_name_H-M   'P 1'
#
loop_
_entity.id
_entity.type
_entity.pdbx_description
1 polymer ?
#
loop_
_entity_poly.entity_id
_entity_poly.type
_entity_poly.pdbx_seq_one_letter_code
_entity_poly.pdbx_strand_id
1 'polypeptide(L)'
;MAATRFYSKISLSTEEDDEIFKKARELDAQFQESQIEVDSQWTSYTVKLIPGHPADRLIVFRPQQSRKLLGCIRVYEAGTTTKIWDVYDTDGTFIGKVPKDCAFEAMMVDTKSITLKETQN
;
A
#
# COMPACT_ATOMS: atom_id res chain seq x y z
N MET A 1 22.70 -25.55 -6.91
CA MET A 1 21.26 -25.66 -7.26
C MET A 1 20.51 -24.54 -6.58
N ALA A 2 19.49 -24.01 -7.29
CA ALA A 2 18.37 -23.17 -6.84
C ALA A 2 18.72 -21.75 -6.34
N ALA A 3 17.98 -20.68 -6.66
CA ALA A 3 16.61 -20.60 -7.14
C ALA A 3 16.44 -19.47 -8.18
N THR A 4 16.37 -19.84 -9.46
CA THR A 4 15.75 -19.00 -10.49
C THR A 4 14.24 -19.18 -10.36
N ARG A 5 13.59 -18.42 -9.47
CA ARG A 5 12.13 -18.33 -9.46
C ARG A 5 11.74 -17.09 -10.25
N PHE A 6 11.24 -17.38 -11.44
CA PHE A 6 10.56 -16.51 -12.38
C PHE A 6 9.69 -15.46 -11.67
N TYR A 7 10.17 -14.23 -11.59
CA TYR A 7 9.31 -13.08 -11.39
C TYR A 7 8.81 -12.68 -12.78
N SER A 8 7.62 -13.18 -13.13
CA SER A 8 6.92 -12.77 -14.34
C SER A 8 6.73 -11.25 -14.31
N LYS A 9 7.44 -10.54 -15.19
CA LYS A 9 7.13 -9.17 -15.57
C LYS A 9 5.72 -9.18 -16.17
N ILE A 10 4.73 -8.86 -15.36
CA ILE A 10 3.39 -8.54 -15.85
C ILE A 10 3.33 -7.01 -15.77
N SER A 11 3.38 -6.36 -16.93
CA SER A 11 3.10 -4.91 -17.03
C SER A 11 1.62 -4.72 -16.76
N LEU A 12 1.27 -3.80 -15.87
CA LEU A 12 -0.08 -3.72 -15.34
C LEU A 12 -0.47 -2.25 -15.14
N SER A 13 -1.64 -1.88 -15.65
CA SER A 13 -2.11 -0.51 -15.70
C SER A 13 -2.73 -0.12 -14.37
N THR A 14 -1.95 0.56 -13.53
CA THR A 14 -2.33 1.15 -12.23
C THR A 14 -3.48 2.19 -12.26
N GLU A 15 -4.17 2.35 -13.39
CA GLU A 15 -5.39 3.16 -13.53
C GLU A 15 -6.66 2.36 -13.24
N GLU A 16 -6.61 1.02 -13.24
CA GLU A 16 -7.76 0.15 -12.98
C GLU A 16 -7.68 -0.46 -11.57
N ASP A 17 -8.70 -0.20 -10.75
CA ASP A 17 -8.76 -0.67 -9.35
C ASP A 17 -8.73 -2.21 -9.24
N ASP A 18 -9.10 -2.94 -10.30
CA ASP A 18 -9.11 -4.41 -10.39
C ASP A 18 -7.75 -5.07 -10.09
N GLU A 19 -6.65 -4.44 -10.50
CA GLU A 19 -5.31 -4.97 -10.24
C GLU A 19 -4.88 -4.75 -8.78
N ILE A 20 -5.23 -3.58 -8.24
CA ILE A 20 -5.02 -3.22 -6.84
C ILE A 20 -5.76 -4.23 -5.95
N PHE A 21 -7.00 -4.57 -6.33
CA PHE A 21 -7.82 -5.55 -5.64
C PHE A 21 -7.23 -6.96 -5.63
N LYS A 22 -6.75 -7.44 -6.77
CA LYS A 22 -6.07 -8.73 -6.87
C LYS A 22 -4.86 -8.78 -5.93
N LYS A 23 -4.07 -7.70 -5.89
CA LYS A 23 -2.87 -7.62 -5.03
C LYS A 23 -3.20 -7.48 -3.55
N ALA A 24 -4.23 -6.73 -3.21
CA ALA A 24 -4.72 -6.65 -1.84
C ALA A 24 -5.09 -8.04 -1.29
N ARG A 25 -5.75 -8.87 -2.09
CA ARG A 25 -6.11 -10.25 -1.72
C ARG A 25 -4.90 -11.17 -1.58
N GLU A 26 -3.90 -11.04 -2.46
CA GLU A 26 -2.63 -11.79 -2.37
C GLU A 26 -1.87 -11.44 -1.08
N LEU A 27 -1.94 -10.18 -0.64
CA LEU A 27 -1.31 -9.67 0.57
C LEU A 27 -2.04 -10.10 1.85
N ASP A 28 -3.37 -10.01 1.83
CA ASP A 28 -4.19 -10.36 2.97
C ASP A 28 -5.56 -10.85 2.50
N ALA A 29 -5.84 -12.12 2.79
CA ALA A 29 -7.08 -12.79 2.41
C ALA A 29 -8.35 -12.14 3.01
N GLN A 30 -8.20 -11.30 4.03
CA GLN A 30 -9.30 -10.51 4.60
C GLN A 30 -9.79 -9.42 3.63
N PHE A 31 -8.93 -8.95 2.71
CA PHE A 31 -9.27 -7.92 1.72
C PHE A 31 -9.90 -8.55 0.47
N GLN A 32 -11.15 -8.98 0.60
CA GLN A 32 -11.97 -9.43 -0.54
C GLN A 32 -12.56 -8.23 -1.29
N GLU A 33 -12.58 -8.26 -2.63
CA GLU A 33 -13.10 -7.20 -3.52
C GLU A 33 -14.46 -6.63 -3.12
N SER A 34 -15.38 -7.49 -2.68
CA SER A 34 -16.73 -7.07 -2.27
C SER A 34 -16.73 -6.24 -0.98
N GLN A 35 -15.70 -6.37 -0.16
CA GLN A 35 -15.60 -5.86 1.21
C GLN A 35 -14.58 -4.74 1.36
N ILE A 36 -14.00 -4.21 0.28
CA ILE A 36 -12.99 -3.16 0.36
C ILE A 36 -13.42 -1.90 -0.38
N GLU A 37 -12.98 -0.76 0.14
CA GLU A 37 -13.12 0.55 -0.47
C GLU A 37 -11.73 1.11 -0.71
N VAL A 38 -11.50 1.63 -1.91
CA VAL A 38 -10.24 2.27 -2.30
C VAL A 38 -10.51 3.74 -2.48
N ASP A 39 -9.59 4.58 -2.02
CA ASP A 39 -9.67 6.02 -2.28
C ASP A 39 -9.83 6.29 -3.78
N SER A 40 -10.89 7.03 -4.11
CA SER A 40 -11.18 7.42 -5.50
C SER A 40 -10.11 8.32 -6.11
N GLN A 41 -9.33 9.02 -5.28
CA GLN A 41 -8.28 9.93 -5.70
C GLN A 41 -6.97 9.65 -4.97
N TRP A 42 -5.86 9.87 -5.69
CA TRP A 42 -4.54 9.89 -5.10
C TRP A 42 -4.37 11.12 -4.22
N THR A 43 -3.88 10.93 -2.99
CA THR A 43 -3.51 12.03 -2.10
C THR A 43 -2.00 12.23 -2.10
N SER A 44 -1.55 13.43 -2.46
CA SER A 44 -0.12 13.76 -2.50
C SER A 44 0.42 14.20 -1.14
N TYR A 45 1.54 13.62 -0.72
CA TYR A 45 2.26 14.00 0.49
C TYR A 45 3.73 14.34 0.22
N THR A 46 4.15 15.55 0.58
CA THR A 46 5.56 15.94 0.57
C THR A 46 6.30 15.30 1.74
N VAL A 47 5.83 15.51 2.96
CA VAL A 47 6.22 14.80 4.19
C VAL A 47 5.02 14.87 5.13
N LYS A 48 4.46 13.74 5.57
CA LYS A 48 3.35 13.70 6.52
C LYS A 48 3.41 12.45 7.39
N LEU A 49 3.32 12.62 8.70
CA LEU A 49 3.05 11.54 9.64
C LEU A 49 1.54 11.34 9.75
N ILE A 50 1.07 10.16 9.36
CA ILE A 50 -0.32 9.72 9.48
C ILE A 50 -0.45 8.85 10.73
N PRO A 51 -1.38 9.16 11.64
CA PRO A 51 -1.55 8.41 12.88
C PRO A 51 -2.00 6.96 12.63
N GLY A 52 -1.83 6.14 13.67
CA GLY A 52 -2.37 4.79 13.72
C GLY A 52 -3.88 4.76 13.55
N HIS A 53 -4.38 3.63 13.05
CA HIS A 53 -5.80 3.38 12.84
C HIS A 53 -6.20 2.12 13.63
N PRO A 54 -7.42 2.03 14.20
CA PRO A 54 -7.84 0.88 15.00
C PRO A 54 -7.92 -0.45 14.23
N ALA A 55 -7.80 -0.41 12.90
CA ALA A 55 -7.80 -1.58 12.02
C ALA A 55 -6.57 -1.58 11.12
N ASP A 56 -6.20 -2.78 10.65
CA ASP A 56 -5.19 -2.97 9.60
C ASP A 56 -5.62 -2.23 8.33
N ARG A 57 -4.66 -1.65 7.61
CA ARG A 57 -4.89 -0.92 6.36
C ARG A 57 -3.93 -1.43 5.29
N LEU A 58 -4.38 -1.43 4.04
CA LEU A 58 -3.45 -1.53 2.92
C LEU A 58 -3.26 -0.13 2.33
N ILE A 59 -2.01 0.24 2.07
CA ILE A 59 -1.65 1.52 1.49
C ILE A 59 -1.00 1.24 0.15
N VAL A 60 -1.56 1.84 -0.91
CA VAL A 60 -0.94 1.91 -2.22
C VAL A 60 -0.22 3.24 -2.31
N PHE A 61 1.02 3.26 -2.78
CA PHE A 61 1.76 4.48 -2.98
C PHE A 61 2.66 4.46 -4.21
N ARG A 62 2.92 5.63 -4.76
CA ARG A 62 3.88 5.84 -5.85
C ARG A 62 4.68 7.11 -5.62
N PRO A 63 5.91 7.24 -6.11
CA PRO A 63 6.62 8.50 -6.09
C PRO A 63 5.78 9.59 -6.78
N GLN A 64 5.80 10.81 -6.23
CA GLN A 64 5.14 11.94 -6.87
C GLN A 64 5.64 12.13 -8.31
N GLN A 65 4.73 12.43 -9.25
CA GLN A 65 5.07 12.59 -10.66
C GLN A 65 6.17 13.63 -10.91
N SER A 66 6.20 14.69 -10.08
CA SER A 66 7.21 15.76 -10.14
C SER A 66 8.58 15.36 -9.60
N ARG A 67 8.69 14.25 -8.85
CA ARG A 67 9.91 13.80 -8.15
C ARG A 67 10.02 12.27 -8.09
N LYS A 68 10.20 11.65 -9.25
CA LYS A 68 10.22 10.18 -9.44
C LYS A 68 11.27 9.40 -8.63
N LEU A 69 12.27 10.06 -8.03
CA LEU A 69 13.44 9.39 -7.41
C LEU A 69 13.43 9.32 -5.88
N LEU A 70 12.46 9.91 -5.18
CA LEU A 70 12.59 10.16 -3.72
C LEU A 70 11.37 9.75 -2.87
N GLY A 71 10.41 9.01 -3.42
CA GLY A 71 9.20 8.61 -2.70
C GLY A 71 9.40 7.39 -1.79
N CYS A 72 8.99 7.46 -0.53
CA CYS A 72 8.86 6.27 0.32
C CYS A 72 7.84 6.44 1.46
N ILE A 73 7.45 5.31 2.05
CA ILE A 73 6.66 5.26 3.29
C ILE A 73 7.43 4.50 4.38
N ARG A 74 7.34 4.98 5.63
CA ARG A 74 7.90 4.33 6.84
C ARG A 74 6.77 4.04 7.84
N VAL A 75 6.57 2.79 8.24
CA VAL A 75 5.65 2.43 9.33
C VAL A 75 6.39 2.45 10.66
N TYR A 76 5.71 2.89 11.70
CA TYR A 76 6.19 2.91 13.08
C TYR A 76 5.35 1.93 13.91
N GLU A 77 6.00 0.91 14.45
CA GLU A 77 5.42 -0.02 15.39
C GLU A 77 5.72 0.45 16.82
N ALA A 78 4.81 0.19 17.76
CA ALA A 78 5.00 0.56 19.16
C ALA A 78 6.23 -0.16 19.75
N GLY A 79 7.35 0.55 19.85
CA GLY A 79 8.59 0.07 20.48
C GLY A 79 9.75 -0.21 19.51
N THR A 80 9.54 -0.24 18.20
CA THR A 80 10.60 -0.52 17.21
C THR A 80 10.37 0.19 15.87
N THR A 81 11.45 0.65 15.26
CA THR A 81 11.46 1.14 13.87
C THR A 81 11.61 -0.06 12.95
N THR A 82 10.51 -0.73 12.60
CA THR A 82 10.55 -1.88 11.69
C THR A 82 9.78 -1.59 10.42
N LYS A 83 10.48 -1.71 9.28
CA LYS A 83 9.89 -1.86 7.96
C LYS A 83 9.12 -3.18 7.93
N ILE A 84 7.80 -3.14 8.05
CA ILE A 84 6.94 -4.28 7.67
C ILE A 84 6.36 -3.88 6.32
N TRP A 85 7.02 -4.29 5.24
CA TRP A 85 6.49 -4.11 3.89
C TRP A 85 6.78 -5.36 3.08
N ASP A 86 5.72 -6.05 2.65
CA ASP A 86 5.78 -6.93 1.49
C ASP A 86 5.63 -6.04 0.26
N VAL A 87 6.76 -5.55 -0.23
CA VAL A 87 6.82 -4.61 -1.35
C VAL A 87 6.54 -5.38 -2.65
N TYR A 88 5.39 -5.11 -3.26
CA TYR A 88 5.16 -5.47 -4.65
C TYR A 88 5.44 -4.24 -5.51
N ASP A 89 6.49 -4.32 -6.34
CA ASP A 89 6.84 -3.28 -7.31
C ASP A 89 6.14 -3.57 -8.64
N THR A 90 5.18 -2.73 -8.97
CA THR A 90 4.56 -2.71 -10.31
C THR A 90 4.67 -1.30 -10.85
N ASP A 91 5.50 -1.10 -11.88
CA ASP A 91 5.64 0.18 -12.60
C ASP A 91 5.88 1.40 -11.69
N GLY A 92 6.62 1.22 -10.58
CA GLY A 92 6.90 2.29 -9.61
C GLY A 92 5.74 2.61 -8.67
N THR A 93 4.71 1.76 -8.64
CA THR A 93 3.64 1.75 -7.65
C THR A 93 3.83 0.56 -6.72
N PHE A 94 3.63 0.81 -5.43
CA PHE A 94 3.87 -0.11 -4.34
C PHE A 94 2.60 -0.27 -3.54
N ILE A 95 2.37 -1.47 -3.00
CA ILE A 95 1.29 -1.74 -2.04
C ILE A 95 1.89 -2.40 -0.81
N GLY A 96 1.38 -2.05 0.37
CA GLY A 96 1.86 -2.62 1.62
C GLY A 96 0.85 -2.51 2.75
N LYS A 97 0.97 -3.42 3.72
CA LYS A 97 0.10 -3.50 4.88
C LYS A 97 0.64 -2.65 6.04
N VAL A 98 -0.21 -1.79 6.58
CA VAL A 98 0.02 -1.04 7.82
C VAL A 98 -0.81 -1.70 8.92
N PRO A 99 -0.19 -2.33 9.94
CA PRO A 99 -0.93 -2.95 11.03
C PRO A 99 -1.74 -1.93 11.83
N LYS A 100 -2.76 -2.42 12.54
CA LYS A 100 -3.53 -1.62 13.49
C LYS A 100 -2.62 -0.90 14.48
N ASP A 101 -3.06 0.28 14.88
CA ASP A 101 -2.38 1.19 15.82
C ASP A 101 -1.00 1.69 15.37
N CYS A 102 -0.50 1.25 14.21
CA CYS A 102 0.77 1.69 13.66
C CYS A 102 0.60 2.98 12.85
N ALA A 103 1.36 4.02 13.24
CA ALA A 103 1.49 5.23 12.45
C ALA A 103 2.41 5.00 11.25
N PHE A 104 2.30 5.83 10.22
CA PHE A 104 3.26 5.81 9.12
C PHE A 104 3.58 7.20 8.61
N GLU A 105 4.80 7.40 8.14
CA GLU A 105 5.26 8.63 7.51
C GLU A 105 5.34 8.44 5.99
N ALA A 106 4.64 9.29 5.26
CA ALA A 106 4.66 9.35 3.80
C ALA A 106 5.56 10.53 3.37
N MET A 107 6.59 10.25 2.55
CA MET A 107 7.54 11.25 2.08
C MET A 107 7.65 11.24 0.56
N MET A 108 7.26 12.34 -0.09
CA MET A 108 7.30 12.56 -1.54
C MET A 108 6.59 11.47 -2.34
N VAL A 109 5.42 11.06 -1.85
CA VAL A 109 4.58 10.02 -2.47
C VAL A 109 3.17 10.52 -2.71
N ASP A 110 2.52 9.92 -3.70
CA ASP A 110 1.07 9.90 -3.81
C ASP A 110 0.56 8.59 -3.20
N THR A 111 -0.51 8.64 -2.41
CA THR A 111 -1.07 7.45 -1.75
C THR A 111 -2.56 7.26 -2.05
N LYS A 112 -3.01 6.01 -2.11
CA LYS A 112 -4.41 5.60 -1.94
C LYS A 112 -4.47 4.63 -0.75
N SER A 113 -5.47 4.80 0.10
CA SER A 113 -5.80 3.81 1.12
C SER A 113 -6.80 2.80 0.59
N ILE A 114 -6.65 1.55 1.04
CA ILE A 114 -7.63 0.49 0.88
C ILE A 114 -8.07 0.11 2.29
N THR A 115 -9.34 0.34 2.57
CA THR A 115 -9.98 0.03 3.85
C THR A 115 -10.98 -1.08 3.65
N LEU A 116 -11.20 -1.89 4.69
CA LEU A 116 -12.34 -2.79 4.71
C LEU A 116 -13.60 -1.94 4.92
N LYS A 117 -14.62 -2.15 4.09
CA LYS A 117 -15.97 -1.64 4.32
C LYS A 117 -16.40 -2.12 5.69
N GLU A 118 -16.83 -1.21 6.55
CA GLU A 118 -17.46 -1.59 7.80
C GLU A 118 -18.69 -2.44 7.45
N THR A 119 -18.67 -3.72 7.83
CA THR A 119 -19.87 -4.54 7.83
C THR A 119 -20.81 -3.90 8.86
N GLN A 120 -21.71 -3.04 8.40
CA GLN A 120 -22.82 -2.57 9.21
C GLN A 120 -23.64 -3.79 9.62
N ASN A 121 -23.43 -4.28 10.84
CA ASN A 121 -24.35 -5.16 11.54
C ASN A 121 -25.49 -4.34 12.12
#